data_AF-A0A532VBP7-F1
#
_entry.id   AF-A0A532VBP7-F1
#
_cell.length_a   1.000
_cell.length_b   1.000
_cell.length_c   1.000
_cell.angle_alpha   90.00
_cell.angle_beta   90.00
_cell.angle_gamma   90.00
#
_symmetry.space_group_name_H-M   'P 1'
#
loop_
_entity.id
_entity.type
_entity.pdbx_description
1 polymer ?
#
loop_
_entity_poly.entity_id
_entity_poly.type
_entity_poly.pdbx_seq_one_letter_code
_entity_poly.pdbx_strand_id
1 'polypeptide(L)' 'MLISGLGSTALLELYIVYRKLAQILKKRKIKIYRSYVGEFFTSLEMGGFSITLTKLDDELKRLLDAPANSPLFVQT' A
#
# COMPACT_ATOMS: atom_id res chain seq x y z
N MET A 1 1.77 3.38 -3.66
CA MET A 1 1.57 1.92 -3.76
C MET A 1 0.90 1.46 -2.48
N LEU A 2 -0.17 0.69 -2.58
CA LEU A 2 -0.92 0.20 -1.43
C LEU A 2 -1.01 -1.32 -1.53
N ILE A 3 -0.75 -2.00 -0.41
CA ILE A 3 -0.94 -3.44 -0.23
C ILE A 3 -1.89 -3.60 0.94
N SER A 4 -3.08 -4.12 0.65
CA SER A 4 -4.10 -4.37 1.67
C SER A 4 -4.31 -5.86 1.88
N GLY A 5 -4.20 -6.35 3.11
CA GLY A 5 -4.71 -7.66 3.50
C GLY A 5 -6.23 -7.70 3.39
N LEU A 6 -6.79 -8.87 3.03
CA LEU A 6 -8.22 -9.08 2.85
C LEU A 6 -8.89 -9.74 4.07
N GLY A 7 -8.19 -9.87 5.20
CA GLY A 7 -8.73 -10.48 6.41
C GLY A 7 -7.69 -11.31 7.16
N SER A 8 -7.50 -12.55 6.73
CA SER A 8 -6.70 -13.55 7.46
C SER A 8 -5.23 -13.63 7.05
N THR A 9 -4.75 -12.74 6.18
CA THR A 9 -3.34 -12.70 5.76
C THR A 9 -2.49 -11.94 6.75
N ALA A 10 -1.44 -12.59 7.28
CA ALA A 10 -0.60 -11.99 8.29
C ALA A 10 0.20 -10.79 7.73
N LEU A 11 0.44 -9.78 8.57
CA LEU A 11 1.20 -8.60 8.19
C LEU A 11 2.59 -8.93 7.63
N LEU A 12 3.25 -9.98 8.15
CA LEU A 12 4.53 -10.46 7.64
C LEU A 12 4.43 -10.95 6.19
N GLU A 13 3.34 -11.63 5.83
CA GLU A 13 3.11 -12.10 4.46
C GLU A 13 2.91 -10.91 3.51
N LEU A 14 2.19 -9.87 3.95
CA LEU A 14 2.04 -8.63 3.18
C LEU A 14 3.40 -7.95 2.93
N TYR A 15 4.33 -8.00 3.88
CA TYR A 15 5.69 -7.51 3.67
C TYR A 15 6.53 -8.38 2.71
N ILE A 16 6.29 -9.69 2.65
CA ILE A 16 6.89 -10.57 1.64
C ILE A 16 6.40 -10.16 0.25
N VAL A 17 5.09 -9.91 0.10
CA VAL A 17 4.47 -9.39 -1.13
C VAL A 17 5.09 -8.04 -1.51
N TYR A 18 5.19 -7.11 -0.55
CA TYR A 18 5.84 -5.80 -0.74
C TYR A 18 7.25 -5.93 -1.31
N ARG A 19 8.09 -6.77 -0.70
CA ARG A 19 9.47 -7.00 -1.14
C ARG A 19 9.52 -7.46 -2.60
N LYS A 20 8.67 -8.43 -2.97
CA LYS A 20 8.62 -8.95 -4.34
C LYS A 20 8.15 -7.89 -5.33
N LEU A 21 7.12 -7.13 -4.99
CA LEU A 21 6.58 -6.07 -5.82
C LEU A 21 7.59 -4.93 -6.02
N ALA A 22 8.27 -4.51 -4.95
CA ALA A 22 9.33 -3.49 -5.02
C ALA A 22 10.46 -3.90 -5.97
N GLN A 23 10.87 -5.18 -5.95
CA GLN A 23 11.86 -5.70 -6.90
C GLN A 23 11.37 -5.65 -8.36
N ILE A 24 10.10 -6.00 -8.61
CA ILE A 24 9.50 -5.96 -9.95
C ILE A 24 9.43 -4.52 -10.46
N LEU A 25 8.95 -3.58 -9.64
CA LEU A 25 8.85 -2.17 -10.00
C LEU A 25 10.23 -1.54 -10.25
N LYS A 26 11.23 -1.87 -9.42
CA LYS A 26 12.61 -1.43 -9.62
C LYS A 26 13.17 -1.89 -10.97
N LYS A 27 12.96 -3.15 -11.36
CA LYS A 27 13.37 -3.67 -12.67
C LYS A 27 12.70 -2.93 -13.83
N ARG A 28 11.47 -2.47 -13.64
CA ARG A 28 10.70 -1.67 -14.61
C ARG A 28 11.01 -0.17 -14.54
N LYS A 29 11.99 0.26 -13.73
CA LYS A 29 12.35 1.68 -13.50
C LYS A 29 11.19 2.53 -12.96
N ILE A 30 10.22 1.91 -12.29
CA ILE A 30 9.11 2.62 -11.63
C ILE A 30 9.54 2.94 -10.20
N LYS A 31 9.58 4.24 -9.87
CA LYS A 31 9.89 4.71 -8.51
C LYS A 31 8.66 4.63 -7.63
N ILE A 32 8.81 4.03 -6.45
CA ILE A 32 7.79 4.05 -5.42
C ILE A 32 7.97 5.36 -4.64
N TYR A 33 7.00 6.27 -4.76
CA TYR A 33 6.99 7.52 -3.99
C TYR A 33 6.63 7.26 -2.53
N ARG A 34 5.54 6.52 -2.32
CA ARG A 34 5.03 6.15 -0.99
C ARG A 34 4.40 4.77 -1.03
N SER A 35 4.49 4.07 0.10
CA SER A 35 3.94 2.73 0.28
C SER A 35 3.12 2.63 1.56
N TYR A 36 1.96 1.99 1.46
CA TYR A 36 1.11 1.63 2.59
C TYR A 36 0.93 0.11 2.59
N VAL A 37 1.16 -0.52 3.74
CA VAL A 37 1.05 -1.98 3.91
C VAL A 37 0.26 -2.22 5.20
N GLY A 38 -0.83 -2.96 5.12
CA GLY A 38 -1.70 -3.22 6.26
C GLY A 38 -3.08 -3.70 5.83
N GLU A 39 -4.09 -3.50 6.68
CA GLU A 39 -5.48 -3.84 6.40
C GLU A 39 -6.29 -2.56 6.17
N PHE A 40 -6.37 -2.13 4.91
CA PHE A 40 -7.10 -0.91 4.52
C PHE A 40 -8.48 -1.21 3.97
N PHE A 41 -8.59 -2.33 3.25
CA PHE A 41 -9.82 -2.86 2.66
C PHE A 41 -9.81 -4.38 2.88
N THR A 42 -10.67 -4.87 3.78
CA THR A 42 -10.77 -6.29 4.13
C THR A 42 -12.04 -6.92 3.56
N SER A 43 -12.08 -8.26 3.51
CA SER A 43 -13.21 -9.07 3.06
C SER A 43 -13.49 -10.16 4.09
N LEU A 44 -13.89 -9.74 5.30
CA LEU A 44 -14.07 -10.62 6.47
C LEU A 44 -12.79 -11.44 6.73
N GLU A 45 -12.89 -12.77 6.77
CA GLU A 45 -11.80 -13.70 7.07
C GLU A 45 -11.06 -14.19 5.81
N MET A 46 -11.21 -13.50 4.66
CA MET A 46 -10.65 -13.99 3.41
C MET A 46 -9.12 -14.01 3.45
N GLY A 47 -8.54 -15.16 3.11
CA GLY A 47 -7.10 -15.29 2.91
C GLY A 47 -6.72 -14.70 1.56
N GLY A 48 -6.07 -13.53 1.58
CA GLY A 48 -5.61 -12.86 0.39
C GLY A 48 -5.17 -11.42 0.63
N PHE A 49 -4.75 -10.77 -0.45
CA PHE A 49 -4.35 -9.37 -0.45
C PHE A 49 -4.72 -8.71 -1.78
N SER A 50 -4.81 -7.39 -1.77
CA SER A 50 -4.93 -6.56 -2.97
C SER A 50 -3.70 -5.66 -3.12
N ILE A 51 -3.36 -5.33 -4.38
CA ILE A 51 -2.28 -4.41 -4.73
C ILE A 51 -2.87 -3.28 -5.55
N THR A 52 -2.65 -2.04 -5.11
CA THR A 52 -3.04 -0.84 -5.84
C THR A 52 -1.83 0.01 -6.20
N LEU A 53 -1.70 0.34 -7.48
CA LEU A 53 -0.68 1.22 -8.02
C LEU A 53 -1.33 2.48 -8.60
N THR A 54 -1.02 3.62 -8.02
CA THR A 54 -1.49 4.93 -8.49
C THR A 54 -0.32 5.67 -9.12
N LYS A 55 -0.47 6.08 -10.38
CA LYS A 55 0.47 7.00 -11.03
C LYS A 55 0.30 8.38 -10.40
N LEU A 56 1.38 9.00 -9.96
CA LEU A 56 1.36 10.30 -9.30
C LEU A 56 1.96 11.36 -10.21
N ASP A 57 1.28 12.49 -10.28
CA ASP A 57 1.84 13.79 -10.68
C ASP A 57 2.18 14.62 -9.43
N ASP A 58 2.57 15.88 -9.61
CA ASP A 58 3.03 16.73 -8.50
C ASP A 58 1.88 17.22 -7.62
N GLU A 59 0.67 17.40 -8.17
CA GLU A 59 -0.51 17.73 -7.37
C GLU A 59 -0.90 16.56 -6.47
N LEU A 60 -0.98 15.35 -7.03
CA LEU A 60 -1.32 14.14 -6.28
C LEU A 60 -0.30 13.82 -5.21
N LYS A 61 1.01 14.06 -5.44
CA LYS A 61 2.03 13.91 -4.38
C LYS A 61 1.74 14.84 -3.21
N ARG A 62 1.47 16.11 -3.49
CA ARG A 62 1.18 17.12 -2.46
C ARG A 62 -0.07 16.75 -1.65
N LEU A 63 -1.13 16.31 -2.33
CA LEU A 63 -2.36 15.85 -1.67
C LEU A 63 -2.11 14.57 -0.85
N LEU A 64 -1.32 13.65 -1.37
CA LEU A 64 -0.97 12.41 -0.68
C LEU A 64 -0.11 12.63 0.57
N ASP A 65 0.65 13.72 0.63
CA ASP A 65 1.46 14.10 1.80
C ASP A 65 0.74 15.02 2.78
N ALA A 66 -0.47 15.48 2.46
CA ALA A 66 -1.25 16.28 3.39
C ALA A 66 -1.52 15.50 4.69
N PRO A 67 -1.56 16.17 5.84
CA PRO A 67 -1.86 15.53 7.10
C PRO A 67 -3.29 14.98 7.10
N ALA A 68 -3.47 13.81 7.70
CA ALA A 68 -4.76 13.14 7.86
C ALA A 68 -4.83 12.51 9.25
N ASN A 69 -5.99 12.64 9.90
CA ASN A 69 -6.24 12.03 11.20
C ASN A 69 -7.64 11.41 11.21
N SER A 70 -7.68 10.08 11.09
CA SER A 70 -8.89 9.28 11.10
C SER A 70 -8.65 8.00 11.92
N PRO A 71 -9.69 7.28 12.37
CA PRO A 71 -9.55 6.16 13.29
C PRO A 71 -8.58 5.05 12.85
N LEU A 72 -8.42 4.84 11.54
CA LEU A 72 -7.59 3.77 10.97
C LEU A 72 -6.45 4.30 10.09
N PHE A 73 -6.27 5.61 10.03
CA PHE A 73 -5.22 6.24 9.23
C PHE A 73 -4.83 7.58 9.84
N VAL A 74 -3.59 7.63 10.32
CA VAL A 74 -2.95 8.86 10.81
C VAL A 74 -1.70 9.08 9.98
N GLN A 75 -1.60 10.28 9.41
CA GLN A 75 -0.45 10.75 8.65
C GLN A 75 -0.20 12.20 9.07
N THR A 76 0.99 12.45 9.61
CA THR A 76 1.44 13.76 10.08
C THR A 76 2.39 14.39 9.09
#